data_AF-A0A9D4ETR1-F1
#
_entry.id   AF-A0A9D4ETR1-F1
#
_cell.length_a   1.000
_cell.length_b   1.000
_cell.length_c   1.000
_cell.angle_alpha   90.00
_cell.angle_beta   90.00
_cell.angle_gamma   90.00
#
_symmetry.space_group_name_H-M   'P 1'
#
loop_
_entity.id
_entity.type
_entity.pdbx_description
1 polymer ?
#
loop_
_entity_poly.entity_id
_entity_poly.type
_entity_poly.pdbx_seq_one_letter_code
_entity_poly.pdbx_strand_id
1 'polypeptide(L)' 'MGRLGGVWITGVELSHGEGRVSLPLIEDCIDMLAGQKWFSKLDANSAYWKIKIKESDRKKTAFTTLFK' A
#
# COMPACT_ATOMS: atom_id res chain seq x y z
N MET A 1 -25.10 13.50 -9.22
CA MET A 1 -24.22 13.89 -10.34
C MET A 1 -24.27 15.41 -10.44
N GLY A 2 -23.29 16.12 -9.86
CA GLY A 2 -23.29 17.57 -9.77
C GLY A 2 -22.06 18.09 -9.02
N ARG A 3 -21.39 19.09 -9.57
CA ARG A 3 -20.18 19.76 -9.03
C ARG A 3 -20.59 21.10 -8.44
N LEU A 4 -20.21 21.37 -7.20
CA LEU A 4 -20.03 22.73 -6.69
C LEU A 4 -18.79 22.78 -5.81
N GLY A 5 -17.90 23.74 -6.09
CA GLY A 5 -17.00 24.29 -5.07
C GLY A 5 -15.91 23.40 -4.48
N GLY A 6 -15.41 22.40 -5.22
CA GLY A 6 -14.21 21.65 -4.83
C GLY A 6 -14.50 20.19 -4.50
N VAL A 7 -14.04 19.30 -5.37
CA VAL A 7 -13.96 17.83 -5.21
C VAL A 7 -15.30 17.09 -5.09
N TRP A 8 -15.75 16.51 -6.21
CA TRP A 8 -16.67 15.36 -6.20
C TRP A 8 -16.43 14.50 -7.45
N ILE A 9 -15.74 13.37 -7.31
CA ILE A 9 -15.98 12.17 -8.12
C ILE A 9 -15.49 10.93 -7.35
N THR A 10 -16.50 10.19 -6.87
CA THR A 10 -16.54 8.75 -6.55
C THR A 10 -15.56 8.18 -5.51
N GLY A 11 -16.02 8.12 -4.26
CA GLY A 11 -15.95 6.90 -3.46
C GLY A 11 -14.61 6.45 -2.90
N VAL A 12 -13.99 7.25 -2.02
CA VAL A 12 -13.09 6.71 -0.99
C VAL A 12 -13.33 7.49 0.31
N GLU A 13 -14.37 7.10 1.03
CA GLU A 13 -14.52 7.49 2.44
C GLU A 13 -13.78 6.44 3.28
N LEU A 14 -12.53 6.76 3.65
CA LEU A 14 -11.78 5.96 4.64
C LEU A 14 -12.22 6.41 6.03
N SER A 15 -13.32 5.83 6.49
CA SER A 15 -13.74 5.92 7.88
C SER A 15 -12.66 5.33 8.80
N HIS A 16 -12.19 6.20 9.67
CA HIS A 16 -11.30 6.01 10.81
C HIS A 16 -11.45 4.64 11.53
N GLY A 17 -10.35 3.91 11.70
CA GLY A 17 -10.27 2.68 12.50
C GLY A 17 -8.87 2.07 12.45
N GLU A 18 -8.26 1.84 13.61
CA GLU A 18 -6.85 1.48 13.76
C GLU A 18 -6.39 0.31 12.85
N GLY A 19 -5.32 0.55 12.09
CA GLY A 19 -4.47 -0.51 11.52
C GLY A 19 -4.74 -0.98 10.09
N ARG A 20 -5.70 -0.42 9.34
CA ARG A 20 -5.95 -0.83 7.94
C ARG A 20 -5.48 0.22 6.94
N VAL A 21 -4.44 -0.13 6.17
CA VAL A 21 -4.10 0.57 4.94
C VAL A 21 -4.94 -0.04 3.82
N SER A 22 -5.86 0.74 3.26
CA SER A 22 -6.62 0.32 2.08
C SER A 22 -5.71 0.34 0.87
N LEU A 23 -5.43 -0.84 0.33
CA LEU A 23 -4.73 -0.96 -0.94
C LEU A 23 -5.73 -0.70 -2.08
N PRO A 24 -5.35 0.09 -3.10
CA PRO A 24 -6.20 0.30 -4.28
C PRO A 24 -6.45 -1.02 -4.99
N LEU A 25 -7.58 -1.13 -5.70
CA LEU A 25 -7.84 -2.27 -6.57
C LEU A 25 -6.88 -2.23 -7.77
N ILE A 26 -6.61 -3.41 -8.34
CA ILE A 26 -5.75 -3.50 -9.51
C ILE A 26 -6.36 -2.78 -10.73
N GLU A 27 -7.69 -2.79 -10.85
CA GLU A 27 -8.41 -2.09 -11.91
C GLU A 27 -8.20 -0.58 -11.83
N ASP A 28 -8.35 0.01 -10.64
CA ASP A 28 -8.10 1.44 -10.41
C ASP A 28 -6.66 1.82 -10.78
N CYS A 29 -5.68 0.97 -10.43
CA CYS A 29 -4.28 1.19 -10.77
C CYS A 29 -4.04 1.15 -12.28
N ILE A 30 -4.72 0.25 -13.00
CA ILE A 30 -4.57 0.09 -14.46
C ILE A 30 -5.24 1.27 -15.17
N ASP A 31 -6.41 1.70 -14.72
CA ASP A 31 -7.12 2.86 -15.28
C ASP A 31 -6.30 4.13 -15.13
N MET A 32 -5.59 4.31 -14.02
CA MET A 32 -4.67 5.44 -13.82
C MET A 32 -3.49 5.43 -14.80
N LEU A 33 -3.09 4.26 -15.29
CA LEU A 33 -1.96 4.08 -16.21
C LEU A 33 -2.40 4.12 -17.69
N ALA A 34 -3.71 4.14 -17.96
CA ALA A 34 -4.25 4.14 -19.31
C ALA A 34 -3.78 5.37 -20.12
N GLY A 35 -3.43 5.15 -21.38
CA GLY A 35 -3.00 6.20 -22.32
C GLY A 35 -1.55 6.66 -22.17
N GLN A 36 -0.78 6.13 -21.21
CA GLN A 36 0.65 6.41 -21.09
C GLN A 36 1.47 5.53 -22.04
N LYS A 37 2.51 6.12 -22.64
CA LYS A 37 3.37 5.45 -23.63
C LYS A 37 4.60 4.78 -23.02
N TRP A 38 5.03 5.25 -21.86
CA TRP A 38 6.27 4.82 -21.22
C TRP A 38 6.02 4.56 -19.74
N PHE A 39 6.58 3.46 -19.24
CA PHE A 39 6.43 3.03 -17.85
C PHE A 39 7.79 2.71 -17.26
N SER A 40 7.97 3.04 -15.99
CA SER A 40 9.13 2.65 -15.19
C SER A 40 8.63 1.94 -13.94
N LYS A 41 9.23 0.79 -13.63
CA LYS A 41 8.92 0.04 -12.40
C LYS A 41 9.98 0.35 -11.35
N LEU A 42 9.53 0.72 -10.17
CA LEU A 42 10.36 0.88 -8.98
C LEU A 42 10.05 -0.26 -8.02
N ASP A 43 11.07 -0.86 -7.40
CA ASP A 43 10.89 -1.84 -6.34
C ASP A 43 11.21 -1.20 -4.98
N ALA A 44 10.42 -1.57 -3.97
CA ALA A 44 10.60 -1.09 -2.60
C ALA A 44 10.81 -2.26 -1.62
N ASN A 45 11.35 -3.39 -2.09
CA ASN A 45 11.49 -4.58 -1.24
C ASN A 45 12.39 -4.29 -0.01
N SER A 46 13.43 -3.48 -0.22
CA SER A 46 14.32 -3.04 0.86
C SER A 46 13.62 -2.19 1.94
N ALA A 47 12.44 -1.62 1.66
CA ALA A 47 11.73 -0.77 2.61
C ALA A 47 11.23 -1.54 3.84
N TYR A 48 10.90 -2.84 3.69
CA TYR A 48 10.50 -3.68 4.83
C TYR A 48 11.56 -3.70 5.94
N TRP A 49 12.84 -3.73 5.55
CA TRP A 49 13.97 -3.78 6.48
C TRP A 49 14.26 -2.46 7.20
N LYS A 50 13.70 -1.34 6.69
CA LYS A 50 13.84 -0.03 7.33
C LYS A 50 12.81 0.19 8.44
N ILE A 51 11.71 -0.54 8.41
CA ILE A 51 10.65 -0.45 9.42
C ILE A 51 11.04 -1.31 10.62
N LYS A 52 11.22 -0.67 11.78
CA LYS A 52 11.64 -1.36 13.00
C LYS A 52 10.46 -2.14 13.61
N ILE A 53 10.70 -3.40 13.94
CA ILE A 53 9.80 -4.21 14.77
C ILE A 53 9.92 -3.74 16.22
N LYS A 54 8.78 -3.65 16.92
CA LYS A 54 8.74 -3.37 18.37
C LYS A 54 9.58 -4.40 19.12
N GLU A 55 10.35 -3.97 20.11
CA GLU A 55 11.28 -4.83 20.87
C GLU A 55 10.56 -6.06 21.47
N SER A 56 9.34 -5.87 21.97
CA SER A 56 8.47 -6.91 22.54
C SER A 56 8.06 -7.99 21.52
N ASP A 57 7.98 -7.65 20.23
CA ASP A 57 7.47 -8.52 19.19
C ASP A 57 8.57 -9.24 18.39
N ARG A 58 9.85 -8.90 18.56
CA ARG A 58 10.98 -9.53 17.85
C ARG A 58 11.05 -11.05 18.02
N LYS A 59 10.65 -11.56 19.19
CA LYS A 59 10.65 -13.01 19.45
C LYS A 59 9.63 -13.75 18.58
N LYS A 60 8.57 -13.08 18.11
CA LYS A 60 7.55 -13.66 17.22
C LYS A 60 8.06 -13.89 15.80
N THR A 61 9.14 -13.21 15.41
CA THR A 61 9.74 -13.30 14.07
C THR A 61 10.95 -14.23 14.00
N ALA A 62 11.16 -15.09 15.00
CA ALA A 62 12.23 -16.08 14.99
C ALA A 62 11.96 -17.14 13.91
N PHE A 63 12.99 -17.48 13.13
CA PHE A 63 12.96 -18.58 12.16
C PHE A 63 14.21 -19.45 12.32
N THR A 64 14.08 -20.74 12.03
CA THR A 64 15.20 -21.69 12.05
C THR A 64 15.64 -21.97 10.63
N THR A 65 16.94 -21.91 10.39
CA THR A 65 17.54 -22.35 9.13
C THR A 65 17.99 -23.80 9.26
N LEU A 66 17.79 -24.59 8.21
CA LEU A 66 18.26 -25.97 8.14
C LEU A 66 19.74 -25.99 7.75
N PHE A 67 20.60 -25.54 8.65
CA PHE A 67 22.05 -25.73 8.51
C PHE A 67 22.54 -26.59 9.68
N LYS A 68 23.18 -27.70 9.33
CA LYS A 68 23.98 -28.53 10.24
C LYS A 68 25.40 -28.00 10.29
#